data_AF-A0A4P8RQW6-F1
#
_entry.id   AF-A0A4P8RQW6-F1
#
_cell.length_a   1.000
_cell.length_b   1.000
_cell.length_c   1.000
_cell.angle_alpha   90.00
_cell.angle_beta   90.00
_cell.angle_gamma   90.00
#
_symmetry.space_group_name_H-M   'P 1'
#
loop_
_entity.id
_entity.type
_entity.pdbx_description
1 polymer ?
#
loop_
_entity_poly.entity_id
_entity_poly.type
_entity_poly.pdbx_seq_one_letter_code
_entity_poly.pdbx_strand_id
1 'polypeptide(L)' 'MPQHESKTCPRCQCPFECKVGSILICQCSTVSLNDEERHYLGERYTDCLCANCMKELRHEFQVQKFQKMLNQLMGASGFK' A
#
# COMPACT_ATOMS: atom_id res chain seq x y z
N MET A 1 10.98 -22.08 15.52
CA MET A 1 9.89 -22.45 14.59
C MET A 1 9.44 -21.17 13.91
N PRO A 2 9.32 -21.12 12.56
CA PRO A 2 8.81 -19.93 11.89
C PRO A 2 7.36 -19.69 12.33
N GLN A 3 7.06 -18.52 12.88
CA GLN A 3 5.69 -18.13 13.22
C GLN A 3 4.96 -17.73 11.93
N HIS A 4 3.99 -18.54 11.53
CA HIS A 4 3.05 -18.24 10.47
C HIS A 4 1.65 -18.12 11.07
N GLU A 5 0.96 -17.04 10.73
CA GLU A 5 -0.41 -16.77 11.16
C GLU A 5 -1.26 -16.59 9.91
N SER A 6 -2.39 -17.30 9.85
CA SER A 6 -3.41 -17.04 8.85
C SER A 6 -4.21 -15.82 9.27
N LYS A 7 -4.05 -14.71 8.53
CA LYS A 7 -4.81 -13.47 8.73
C LYS A 7 -5.82 -13.26 7.61
N THR A 8 -6.85 -12.47 7.89
CA THR A 8 -7.79 -12.01 6.87
C THR A 8 -7.41 -10.59 6.47
N CYS A 9 -7.20 -10.34 5.17
CA CYS A 9 -6.86 -9.01 4.69
C CYS A 9 -8.06 -8.06 4.89
N PRO A 10 -7.93 -6.93 5.60
CA PRO A 10 -9.06 -6.04 5.87
C PRO A 10 -9.61 -5.36 4.61
N ARG A 11 -8.83 -5.25 3.53
CA ARG A 11 -9.26 -4.66 2.25
C ARG A 11 -10.09 -5.62 1.40
N CYS A 12 -9.57 -6.81 1.11
CA CYS A 12 -10.22 -7.75 0.19
C CYS A 12 -10.98 -8.89 0.89
N GLN A 13 -10.88 -9.02 2.21
CA GLN A 13 -11.48 -10.10 3.01
C GLN A 13 -10.99 -11.51 2.65
N CYS A 14 -9.93 -11.63 1.84
CA CYS A 14 -9.31 -12.92 1.56
C CYS A 14 -8.33 -13.32 2.68
N PRO A 15 -8.26 -14.61 3.04
CA PRO A 15 -7.24 -15.12 3.94
C PRO A 15 -5.86 -15.07 3.26
N PHE A 16 -4.82 -14.81 4.05
CA PHE A 16 -3.44 -14.83 3.60
C PHE A 16 -2.50 -15.24 4.74
N GLU A 17 -1.35 -15.82 4.38
CA GLU A 17 -0.30 -16.12 5.34
C GLU A 17 0.49 -14.86 5.70
N CYS A 18 0.40 -14.45 6.96
CA CYS A 18 1.28 -13.48 7.57
C CYS A 18 2.44 -14.21 8.26
N LYS A 19 3.67 -13.86 7.91
CA LYS A 19 4.88 -14.39 8.55
C LYS A 19 5.65 -13.26 9.22
N VAL A 20 4.96 -12.43 10.02
CA VAL A 20 5.59 -11.25 10.67
C VAL A 20 6.77 -11.64 11.57
N GLY A 21 6.71 -12.81 12.22
CA GLY A 21 7.84 -13.38 12.98
C GLY A 21 9.01 -13.85 12.11
N SER A 22 8.88 -13.81 10.78
CA SER A 22 9.93 -14.09 9.80
C SER A 22 9.74 -13.14 8.61
N ILE A 23 9.81 -11.84 8.89
CA ILE A 23 9.40 -10.77 7.96
C ILE A 23 10.01 -10.92 6.56
N LEU A 24 11.26 -11.38 6.43
CA LEU A 24 11.94 -11.57 5.15
C LEU A 24 11.21 -12.51 4.18
N ILE A 25 10.42 -13.45 4.69
CA ILE A 25 9.62 -14.40 3.90
C ILE A 25 8.12 -14.11 3.98
N CYS A 26 7.71 -12.98 4.54
CA CYS A 26 6.31 -12.58 4.57
C CYS A 26 5.89 -12.07 3.18
N GLN A 27 4.63 -12.34 2.80
CA GLN A 27 4.07 -11.83 1.54
C GLN A 27 4.22 -10.31 1.41
N CYS A 28 4.13 -9.56 2.51
CA CYS A 28 4.30 -8.10 2.49
C CYS A 28 5.69 -7.64 2.06
N SER A 29 6.73 -8.42 2.35
CA SER A 29 8.11 -8.09 2.01
C SER A 29 8.41 -8.22 0.52
N THR A 30 7.51 -8.86 -0.25
CA THR A 30 7.60 -8.91 -1.71
C THR A 30 7.13 -7.61 -2.38
N VAL A 31 6.57 -6.66 -1.61
CA VAL A 31 6.05 -5.39 -2.11
C VAL A 31 6.92 -4.25 -1.59
N SER A 32 7.75 -3.70 -2.47
CA SER A 32 8.53 -2.49 -2.18
C SER A 32 7.62 -1.26 -2.19
N LEU A 33 7.65 -0.50 -1.10
CA LEU A 33 6.94 0.76 -0.91
C LEU A 33 7.96 1.84 -0.52
N ASN A 34 7.80 3.05 -1.05
CA ASN A 34 8.50 4.24 -0.53
C ASN A 34 7.80 4.80 0.72
N ASP A 35 8.39 5.81 1.36
CA ASP A 35 7.84 6.38 2.60
C ASP A 35 6.44 6.98 2.43
N GLU A 36 6.17 7.67 1.33
CA GLU A 36 4.85 8.26 1.05
C GLU A 36 3.77 7.19 0.85
N GLU A 37 4.09 6.12 0.11
CA GLU A 37 3.22 4.97 -0.09
C GLU A 37 2.96 4.25 1.23
N ARG A 38 4.00 4.07 2.06
CA ARG A 38 3.87 3.43 3.37
C ARG A 38 3.00 4.26 4.31
N HIS A 39 3.15 5.57 4.28
CA HIS A 39 2.28 6.49 5.01
C HIS A 39 0.83 6.39 4.51
N TYR A 40 0.61 6.45 3.19
CA TYR A 40 -0.71 6.34 2.56
C TYR A 40 -1.46 5.04 2.94
N LEU A 41 -0.74 3.93 3.06
CA LEU A 41 -1.27 2.66 3.56
C LEU A 41 -1.57 2.72 5.08
N GLY A 42 -0.62 3.20 5.87
CA GLY A 42 -0.72 3.24 7.34
C GLY A 42 -1.82 4.16 7.87
N GLU A 43 -2.19 5.20 7.13
CA GLU A 43 -3.35 6.04 7.44
C GLU A 43 -4.69 5.33 7.22
N ARG A 44 -4.74 4.30 6.36
CA ARG A 44 -5.98 3.61 5.95
C ARG A 44 -6.18 2.27 6.63
N TYR A 45 -5.09 1.59 6.97
CA TYR A 45 -5.12 0.22 7.47
C TYR A 45 -4.19 0.07 8.66
N THR A 46 -4.73 -0.44 9.77
CA THR A 46 -4.01 -0.68 11.03
C THR A 46 -3.54 -2.12 11.20
N ASP A 47 -3.96 -3.04 10.31
CA ASP A 47 -3.53 -4.44 10.30
C ASP A 47 -2.84 -4.82 8.98
N CYS A 48 -2.33 -6.05 8.90
CA CYS A 48 -1.56 -6.54 7.77
C CYS A 48 -2.45 -6.68 6.52
N LEU A 49 -1.93 -6.25 5.38
CA LEU A 49 -2.54 -6.43 4.07
C LEU A 49 -1.87 -7.58 3.31
N CYS A 50 -2.63 -8.26 2.46
CA CYS A 50 -2.05 -9.23 1.53
C CYS A 50 -1.24 -8.51 0.43
N ALA A 51 -0.29 -9.23 -0.18
CA ALA A 51 0.59 -8.67 -1.22
C ALA A 51 -0.17 -8.08 -2.41
N ASN A 52 -1.30 -8.67 -2.80
CA ASN A 52 -2.12 -8.15 -3.89
C ASN A 52 -2.65 -6.76 -3.57
N CYS A 53 -3.29 -6.62 -2.40
CA CYS A 53 -3.85 -5.35 -1.96
C CYS A 53 -2.79 -4.25 -1.78
N MET A 54 -1.59 -4.59 -1.29
CA MET A 54 -0.51 -3.60 -1.22
C MET A 54 -0.04 -3.14 -2.60
N LYS A 55 0.05 -4.04 -3.60
CA LYS A 55 0.40 -3.68 -4.97
C LYS A 55 -0.65 -2.76 -5.61
N GLU A 56 -1.93 -3.06 -5.39
CA GLU A 56 -3.03 -2.24 -5.89
C GLU A 56 -3.04 -0.85 -5.24
N LEU A 57 -2.93 -0.76 -3.91
CA LEU A 57 -2.89 0.52 -3.21
C LEU A 57 -1.68 1.37 -3.61
N ARG A 58 -0.53 0.74 -3.85
CA ARG A 58 0.65 1.40 -4.41
C ARG A 58 0.33 2.03 -5.76
N HIS A 59 -0.31 1.28 -6.65
CA HIS A 59 -0.72 1.78 -7.95
C HIS A 59 -1.74 2.93 -7.83
N GLU A 60 -2.75 2.80 -6.96
CA GLU A 60 -3.73 3.85 -6.68
C GLU A 60 -3.05 5.13 -6.18
N PHE A 61 -2.09 5.02 -5.26
CA PHE A 61 -1.33 6.17 -4.77
C PHE A 61 -0.57 6.89 -5.90
N GLN A 62 0.13 6.14 -6.74
CA GLN A 62 0.90 6.70 -7.86
C GLN A 62 0.00 7.42 -8.88
N VAL A 63 -1.14 6.81 -9.24
CA VAL A 63 -2.14 7.44 -10.11
C VAL A 63 -2.66 8.74 -9.49
N GLN A 64 -3.02 8.72 -8.21
CA GLN A 64 -3.49 9.91 -7.51
C GLN A 64 -2.43 11.01 -7.43
N LYS A 65 -1.18 10.65 -7.14
CA LYS A 65 -0.04 11.59 -7.07
C LYS A 65 0.19 12.26 -8.43
N PHE A 66 0.18 11.47 -9.50
CA PHE A 66 0.32 11.98 -10.86
C PHE A 66 -0.84 12.90 -11.25
N GLN A 67 -2.09 12.50 -10.97
CA GLN A 67 -3.26 13.32 -11.24
C GLN A 67 -3.21 14.66 -10.50
N LYS A 68 -2.80 14.67 -9.23
CA LYS A 68 -2.62 15.90 -8.44
C LYS A 68 -1.58 16.81 -9.08
N MET A 69 -0.44 16.25 -9.49
CA MET A 69 0.62 17.00 -10.18
C MET A 69 0.10 17.64 -11.48
N LEU A 70 -0.63 16.88 -12.31
CA LEU A 70 -1.24 17.41 -13.53
C LEU A 70 -2.22 18.54 -13.25
N ASN A 71 -3.08 18.39 -12.24
CA ASN A 71 -4.06 19.41 -11.86
C ASN A 71 -3.39 20.70 -11.38
N GLN A 72 -2.26 20.59 -10.66
CA GLN A 72 -1.49 21.75 -10.22
C GLN A 72 -0.85 22.51 -11.39
N LEU A 73 -0.35 21.80 -12.40
CA LEU A 73 0.20 22.41 -13.61
C LEU A 73 -0.89 23.11 -14.44
N MET A 74 -2.06 22.50 -14.58
CA MET A 74 -3.19 23.13 -15.30
C MET A 74 -3.77 24.34 -14.54
N GLY A 75 -3.74 24.31 -13.21
CA GLY A 75 -4.23 25.41 -12.35
C GLY A 75 -3.28 26.63 -12.27
N ALA A 76 -2.02 26.49 -12.65
CA ALA A 76 -1.04 27.58 -12.63
C ALA A 76 -1.18 28.58 -13.78
N SER A 77 -2.07 28.32 -14.75
CA SER A 77 -2.32 29.18 -15.92
C SER A 77 -3.36 30.29 -15.66
N GLY A 78 -3.86 30.44 -14.42
CA GLY A 78 -4.74 31.53 -14.01
C GLY A 78 -3.97 32.82 -13.72
N PHE A 79 -3.25 33.37 -14.70
CA PHE A 79 -2.68 34.71 -14.60
C PHE A 79 -3.83 35.72 -14.67
N LYS A 80 -4.06 36.39 -13.54
CA LYS A 80 -4.89 37.59 -13.44
C LYS A 80 -4.05 38.81 -13.82
#